data_AF-E4ZWA6-F1
#
_entry.id   AF-E4ZWA6-F1
#
_cell.length_a   1.000
_cell.length_b   1.000
_cell.length_c   1.000
_cell.angle_alpha   90.00
_cell.angle_beta   90.00
_cell.angle_gamma   90.00
#
_symmetry.space_group_name_H-M   'P 1'
#
loop_
_entity.id
_entity.type
_entity.pdbx_description
1 polymer ?
#
loop_
_entity_poly.entity_id
_entity_poly.type
_entity_poly.pdbx_seq_one_letter_code
_entity_poly.pdbx_strand_id
1 'polypeptide(L)'
;MPRRSTLADKVELDVLLKAAMIDYEDRRYFPLTAATVHDLSPFWKGSKPVSEVGIFNRIMIDKEVNAIHADHVVAALKRIGEHCHHLVILAPIQTSELGNVFAREEGNIYPGNDWDHLLRFFPALTHLVFIHPKHIPFGLSINSLDSLRAAVARRQAVRAFKEVSIRVPSALLAATAHSG
;
A
#
# COMPACT_ATOMS: atom_id res chain seq x y z
N MET A 1 1.97 -42.59 -18.52
CA MET A 1 1.08 -41.68 -19.28
C MET A 1 1.17 -40.29 -18.66
N PRO A 2 1.67 -39.27 -19.36
CA PRO A 2 1.75 -37.93 -18.81
C PRO A 2 0.35 -37.29 -18.87
N ARG A 3 -0.18 -36.86 -17.72
CA ARG A 3 -1.38 -36.02 -17.66
C ARG A 3 -1.08 -34.72 -18.41
N ARG A 4 -1.66 -34.55 -19.60
CA ARG A 4 -1.74 -33.26 -20.29
C ARG A 4 -2.56 -32.32 -19.40
N SER A 5 -1.90 -31.38 -18.73
CA SER A 5 -2.58 -30.25 -18.09
C SER A 5 -3.25 -29.45 -19.21
N THR A 6 -4.58 -29.50 -19.27
CA THR A 6 -5.34 -28.71 -20.21
C THR A 6 -5.30 -27.24 -19.75
N LEU A 7 -5.38 -26.30 -20.70
CA LEU A 7 -5.49 -24.85 -20.42
C LEU A 7 -6.62 -24.51 -19.41
N ALA A 8 -7.56 -25.42 -19.18
CA ALA A 8 -8.66 -25.32 -18.22
C ALA A 8 -8.24 -25.47 -16.74
N ASP A 9 -7.06 -26.04 -16.43
CA ASP A 9 -6.61 -26.23 -15.03
C ASP A 9 -5.86 -25.01 -14.45
N LYS A 10 -5.61 -23.97 -15.25
CA LYS A 10 -5.03 -22.71 -14.74
C LYS A 10 -6.16 -21.76 -14.42
N VAL A 11 -6.50 -21.64 -13.14
CA VAL A 11 -7.35 -20.56 -12.64
C VAL A 11 -6.89 -19.24 -13.25
N GLU A 12 -7.82 -18.53 -13.87
CA GLU A 12 -7.57 -17.21 -14.46
C GLU A 12 -7.12 -16.26 -13.36
N LEU A 13 -6.13 -15.42 -13.67
CA LEU A 13 -5.53 -14.55 -12.67
C LEU A 13 -6.57 -13.59 -12.08
N ASP A 14 -7.50 -13.09 -12.89
CA ASP A 14 -8.63 -12.29 -12.45
C ASP A 14 -9.48 -12.98 -11.37
N VAL A 15 -9.70 -14.30 -11.47
CA VAL A 15 -10.48 -15.05 -10.48
C VAL A 15 -9.73 -15.12 -9.15
N LEU A 16 -8.42 -15.39 -9.18
CA LEU A 16 -7.59 -15.42 -7.96
C LEU A 16 -7.57 -14.04 -7.27
N LEU A 17 -7.32 -12.98 -8.03
CA LEU A 17 -7.23 -11.62 -7.49
C LEU A 17 -8.57 -11.12 -6.94
N LYS A 18 -9.69 -11.48 -7.59
CA LYS A 18 -11.04 -11.17 -7.08
C LYS A 18 -11.35 -11.92 -5.79
N ALA A 19 -10.98 -13.20 -5.71
CA ALA A 19 -11.20 -14.01 -4.52
C ALA A 19 -10.38 -13.52 -3.33
N ALA A 20 -9.22 -12.89 -3.57
CA ALA A 20 -8.38 -12.32 -2.54
C ALA A 20 -8.83 -10.92 -2.05
N MET A 21 -9.85 -10.31 -2.68
CA MET A 21 -10.40 -9.05 -2.20
C MET A 21 -11.08 -9.24 -0.84
N ILE A 22 -10.93 -8.26 0.04
CA ILE A 22 -11.51 -8.27 1.38
C ILE A 22 -12.55 -7.16 1.54
N ASP A 23 -13.59 -7.43 2.33
CA ASP A 23 -14.55 -6.41 2.75
C ASP A 23 -14.01 -5.61 3.93
N TYR A 24 -14.05 -4.28 3.81
CA TYR A 24 -13.68 -3.35 4.86
C TYR A 24 -14.57 -2.10 4.77
N GLU A 25 -15.25 -1.77 5.87
CA GLU A 25 -16.23 -0.65 5.93
C GLU A 25 -17.23 -0.69 4.75
N ASP A 26 -17.85 -1.86 4.55
CA ASP A 26 -18.87 -2.13 3.52
C ASP A 26 -18.38 -1.95 2.07
N ARG A 27 -17.07 -2.01 1.85
CA ARG A 27 -16.45 -1.89 0.53
C ARG A 27 -15.38 -2.96 0.34
N ARG A 28 -15.27 -3.48 -0.89
CA ARG A 28 -14.18 -4.39 -1.26
C ARG A 28 -12.89 -3.63 -1.57
N TYR A 29 -11.80 -4.13 -1.00
CA TYR A 29 -10.44 -3.66 -1.22
C TYR A 29 -9.56 -4.82 -1.68
N PHE A 30 -8.59 -4.50 -2.53
CA PHE A 30 -7.49 -5.40 -2.82
C PHE A 30 -6.39 -5.18 -1.76
N PRO A 31 -6.09 -6.18 -0.89
CA PRO A 31 -5.09 -6.01 0.14
C PRO A 31 -3.68 -6.25 -0.44
N LEU A 32 -2.68 -5.48 0.00
CA LEU A 32 -1.27 -5.71 -0.31
C LEU A 32 -0.61 -6.58 0.76
N THR A 33 -0.84 -7.89 0.64
CA THR A 33 -0.26 -8.94 1.48
C THR A 33 0.83 -9.67 0.72
N ALA A 34 1.63 -10.49 1.40
CA ALA A 34 2.63 -11.33 0.75
C ALA A 34 1.99 -12.27 -0.29
N ALA A 35 0.80 -12.80 0.01
CA ALA A 35 0.06 -13.70 -0.86
C ALA A 35 -0.43 -12.98 -2.12
N THR A 36 -1.10 -11.83 -1.98
CA THR A 36 -1.62 -11.08 -3.14
C THR A 36 -0.51 -10.48 -4.00
N VAL A 37 0.60 -10.07 -3.40
CA VAL A 37 1.80 -9.69 -4.15
C VAL A 37 2.35 -10.89 -4.91
N HIS A 38 2.48 -12.07 -4.28
CA HIS A 38 2.91 -13.28 -4.98
C HIS A 38 2.01 -13.62 -6.18
N ASP A 39 0.69 -13.55 -6.00
CA ASP A 39 -0.30 -13.82 -7.03
C ASP A 39 -0.26 -12.81 -8.18
N LEU A 40 0.13 -11.55 -7.91
CA LEU A 40 0.36 -10.53 -8.94
C LEU A 40 1.65 -10.74 -9.73
N SER A 41 2.54 -11.62 -9.29
CA SER A 41 3.85 -11.81 -9.94
C SER A 41 3.78 -12.20 -11.42
N PRO A 42 2.83 -13.03 -11.89
CA PRO A 42 2.67 -13.31 -13.31
C PRO A 42 2.24 -12.08 -14.11
N PHE A 43 1.46 -11.18 -13.51
CA PHE A 43 0.97 -9.96 -14.15
C PHE A 43 2.08 -8.94 -14.34
N TRP A 44 2.85 -8.62 -13.29
CA TRP A 44 3.90 -7.61 -13.46
C TRP A 44 5.08 -8.09 -14.31
N LYS A 45 5.33 -9.41 -14.34
CA LYS A 45 6.30 -10.06 -15.24
C LYS A 45 5.79 -10.14 -16.70
N GLY A 46 4.54 -9.76 -16.97
CA GLY A 46 3.95 -9.79 -18.31
C GLY A 46 3.62 -11.19 -18.83
N SER A 47 3.60 -12.20 -17.94
CA SER A 47 3.36 -13.60 -18.31
C SER A 47 1.88 -14.00 -18.35
N LYS A 48 1.03 -13.27 -17.61
CA LYS A 48 -0.43 -13.39 -17.66
C LYS A 48 -1.07 -12.00 -17.57
N PRO A 49 -1.93 -11.59 -18.51
CA PRO A 49 -2.66 -10.33 -18.38
C PRO A 49 -3.72 -10.43 -17.26
N VAL A 50 -4.16 -9.26 -16.79
CA VAL A 50 -5.36 -9.10 -15.96
C VAL A 50 -6.36 -8.33 -16.81
N SER A 51 -7.53 -8.91 -17.05
CA SER A 51 -8.55 -8.30 -17.89
C SER A 51 -9.38 -7.26 -17.13
N GLU A 52 -9.59 -7.45 -15.82
CA GLU A 52 -10.39 -6.58 -14.99
C GLU A 52 -9.54 -5.74 -14.03
N VAL A 53 -8.89 -4.70 -14.57
CA VAL A 53 -8.07 -3.77 -13.77
C VAL A 53 -8.87 -2.99 -12.71
N GLY A 54 -10.21 -2.98 -12.81
CA GLY A 54 -11.11 -2.37 -11.84
C GLY A 54 -11.00 -2.93 -10.41
N ILE A 55 -10.48 -4.15 -10.26
CA ILE A 55 -10.20 -4.75 -8.94
C ILE A 55 -9.19 -3.94 -8.13
N PHE A 56 -8.32 -3.17 -8.79
CA PHE A 56 -7.30 -2.33 -8.16
C PHE A 56 -7.78 -0.90 -7.85
N ASN A 57 -9.06 -0.59 -8.08
CA ASN A 57 -9.62 0.73 -7.80
C ASN A 57 -9.50 1.13 -6.32
N ARG A 58 -9.53 0.14 -5.42
CA ARG A 58 -9.39 0.32 -3.98
C ARG A 58 -8.30 -0.60 -3.45
N ILE A 59 -7.23 -0.01 -2.92
CA ILE A 59 -6.10 -0.76 -2.37
C ILE A 59 -6.03 -0.53 -0.86
N MET A 60 -5.75 -1.62 -0.13
CA MET A 60 -5.49 -1.59 1.30
C MET A 60 -4.05 -2.00 1.56
N ILE A 61 -3.34 -1.22 2.36
CA ILE A 61 -2.01 -1.52 2.87
C ILE A 61 -2.15 -1.69 4.38
N ASP A 62 -1.64 -2.80 4.91
CA ASP A 62 -1.58 -3.05 6.34
C ASP A 62 -0.18 -3.53 6.76
N LYS A 63 -0.05 -3.96 8.01
CA LYS A 63 1.22 -4.45 8.57
C LYS A 63 1.84 -5.63 7.82
N GLU A 64 1.08 -6.39 7.04
CA GLU A 64 1.61 -7.54 6.28
C GLU A 64 2.59 -7.10 5.19
N VAL A 65 2.46 -5.86 4.70
CA VAL A 65 3.39 -5.31 3.71
C VAL A 65 4.83 -5.25 4.25
N ASN A 66 5.00 -5.14 5.56
CA ASN A 66 6.31 -5.06 6.21
C ASN A 66 7.09 -6.40 6.13
N ALA A 67 6.41 -7.51 5.82
CA ALA A 67 7.03 -8.83 5.64
C ALA A 67 7.41 -9.12 4.18
N ILE A 68 7.21 -8.14 3.28
CA ILE A 68 7.44 -8.27 1.85
C ILE A 68 8.65 -7.44 1.48
N HIS A 69 9.59 -8.05 0.74
CA HIS A 69 10.69 -7.29 0.16
C HIS A 69 10.20 -6.09 -0.65
N ALA A 70 10.80 -4.92 -0.37
CA ALA A 70 10.39 -3.65 -0.96
C ALA A 70 10.33 -3.68 -2.50
N ASP A 71 11.26 -4.39 -3.15
CA ASP A 71 11.29 -4.51 -4.61
C ASP A 71 10.04 -5.17 -5.18
N HIS A 72 9.48 -6.17 -4.49
CA HIS A 72 8.24 -6.84 -4.93
C HIS A 72 7.03 -5.93 -4.76
N VAL A 73 6.97 -5.16 -3.66
CA VAL A 73 5.91 -4.17 -3.43
C VAL A 73 5.98 -3.08 -4.51
N VAL A 74 7.16 -2.53 -4.78
CA VAL A 74 7.36 -1.52 -5.83
C VAL A 74 7.00 -2.06 -7.21
N ALA A 75 7.40 -3.29 -7.55
CA ALA A 75 7.05 -3.93 -8.82
C ALA A 75 5.54 -4.11 -8.99
N ALA A 76 4.84 -4.53 -7.92
CA ALA A 76 3.39 -4.64 -7.90
C ALA A 76 2.73 -3.26 -8.11
N LEU A 77 3.14 -2.26 -7.32
CA LEU A 77 2.57 -0.91 -7.34
C LEU A 77 2.78 -0.19 -8.68
N LYS A 78 3.92 -0.40 -9.35
CA LYS A 78 4.15 0.11 -10.71
C LYS A 78 3.11 -0.36 -11.73
N ARG A 79 2.45 -1.50 -11.48
CA ARG A 79 1.45 -2.08 -12.39
C ARG A 79 0.03 -1.79 -11.98
N ILE A 80 -0.27 -1.83 -10.68
CA ILE A 80 -1.65 -1.73 -10.20
C ILE A 80 -1.99 -0.33 -9.67
N GLY A 81 -0.98 0.45 -9.28
CA GLY A 81 -1.16 1.72 -8.58
C GLY A 81 -1.82 2.80 -9.44
N GLU A 82 -1.62 2.76 -10.77
CA GLU A 82 -2.25 3.71 -11.69
C GLU A 82 -3.78 3.61 -11.71
N HIS A 83 -4.33 2.45 -11.35
CA HIS A 83 -5.76 2.20 -11.32
C HIS A 83 -6.41 2.55 -9.97
N CYS A 84 -5.60 2.83 -8.94
CA CYS A 84 -6.08 3.05 -7.58
C CYS A 84 -6.60 4.48 -7.37
N HIS A 85 -7.88 4.59 -7.01
CA HIS A 85 -8.52 5.86 -6.66
C HIS A 85 -8.74 6.02 -5.15
N HIS A 86 -8.79 4.92 -4.39
CA HIS A 86 -8.97 4.90 -2.95
C HIS A 86 -7.88 4.06 -2.27
N LEU A 87 -7.10 4.68 -1.38
CA LEU A 87 -6.04 4.01 -0.63
C LEU A 87 -6.40 4.01 0.86
N VAL A 88 -6.38 2.84 1.48
CA VAL A 88 -6.48 2.68 2.94
C VAL A 88 -5.14 2.20 3.48
N ILE A 89 -4.65 2.86 4.52
CA ILE A 89 -3.39 2.57 5.20
C ILE A 89 -3.73 2.22 6.66
N LEU A 90 -3.55 0.96 7.05
CA LEU A 90 -3.75 0.44 8.39
C LEU A 90 -2.40 0.34 9.11
N ALA A 91 -2.16 1.26 10.05
CA ALA A 91 -0.92 1.30 10.80
C ALA A 91 -0.82 0.13 11.81
N PRO A 92 0.41 -0.28 12.22
CA PRO A 92 1.70 0.31 11.89
C PRO A 92 2.26 -0.25 10.57
N ILE A 93 2.74 0.65 9.71
CA ILE A 93 3.41 0.32 8.46
C ILE A 93 4.76 1.01 8.42
N GLN A 94 5.78 0.24 8.05
CA GLN A 94 7.12 0.69 7.76
C GLN A 94 7.36 0.49 6.28
N THR A 95 7.43 1.58 5.53
CA THR A 95 7.49 1.48 4.06
C THR A 95 8.88 1.20 3.49
N SER A 96 9.89 1.08 4.35
CA SER A 96 11.23 0.63 3.97
C SER A 96 11.84 -0.30 5.02
N GLU A 97 12.30 -1.46 4.56
CA GLU A 97 13.09 -2.41 5.36
C GLU A 97 14.48 -1.87 5.75
N LEU A 98 14.99 -0.83 5.05
CA LEU A 98 16.40 -0.42 5.10
C LEU A 98 16.62 1.10 5.00
N GLY A 99 15.61 1.91 5.32
CA GLY A 99 15.68 3.36 5.11
C GLY A 99 15.79 3.77 3.64
N ASN A 100 15.95 5.07 3.41
CA ASN A 100 16.06 5.65 2.07
C ASN A 100 17.30 5.07 1.36
N VAL A 101 17.18 4.62 0.10
CA VAL A 101 18.28 3.92 -0.61
C VAL A 101 19.56 4.75 -0.67
N PHE A 102 19.44 6.08 -0.69
CA PHE A 102 20.56 7.04 -0.68
C PHE A 102 21.19 7.26 0.71
N ALA A 103 20.52 6.88 1.81
CA ALA A 103 21.06 6.96 3.17
C ALA A 103 21.85 5.69 3.57
N ARG A 104 21.83 4.65 2.72
CA ARG A 104 22.52 3.38 2.95
C ARG A 104 24.04 3.51 2.84
N GLU A 105 24.52 4.39 1.97
CA GLU A 105 25.97 4.62 1.79
C GLU A 105 26.58 5.42 2.96
N GLU A 106 25.76 6.12 3.75
CA GLU A 106 26.19 6.92 4.90
C GLU A 106 26.02 6.20 6.25
N GLY A 107 25.61 4.92 6.25
CA GLY A 107 25.45 4.13 7.49
C GLY A 107 24.24 4.50 8.36
N ASN A 108 23.35 5.37 7.88
CA ASN A 108 22.11 5.77 8.57
C ASN A 108 20.97 4.80 8.23
N ILE A 109 21.00 3.59 8.79
CA ILE A 109 19.92 2.61 8.68
C ILE A 109 18.83 2.96 9.69
N TYR A 110 18.06 4.02 9.42
CA TYR A 110 16.78 4.23 10.09
C TYR A 110 15.68 3.67 9.18
N PRO A 111 14.82 2.73 9.65
CA PRO A 111 13.64 2.33 8.90
C PRO A 111 12.80 3.58 8.62
N GLY A 112 12.74 3.96 7.35
CA GLY A 112 12.22 5.23 6.89
C GLY A 112 10.88 5.07 6.21
N ASN A 113 9.97 6.02 6.45
CA ASN A 113 8.67 6.03 5.79
C ASN A 113 8.75 6.91 4.53
N ASP A 114 9.09 6.36 3.37
CA ASP A 114 9.15 7.11 2.09
C ASP A 114 7.78 7.16 1.40
N TRP A 115 6.84 7.84 2.05
CA TRP A 115 5.48 8.00 1.51
C TRP A 115 5.46 8.88 0.26
N ASP A 116 6.43 9.78 0.07
CA ASP A 116 6.51 10.55 -1.18
C ASP A 116 6.75 9.66 -2.37
N HIS A 117 7.73 8.75 -2.27
CA HIS A 117 8.03 7.82 -3.33
C HIS A 117 6.85 6.89 -3.59
N LEU A 118 6.26 6.34 -2.53
CA LEU A 118 5.10 5.45 -2.66
C LEU A 118 3.89 6.14 -3.31
N LEU A 119 3.58 7.37 -2.91
CA LEU A 119 2.43 8.10 -3.45
C LEU A 119 2.56 8.41 -4.94
N ARG A 120 3.78 8.40 -5.52
CA ARG A 120 3.98 8.54 -6.97
C ARG A 120 3.45 7.36 -7.78
N PHE A 121 3.36 6.16 -7.19
CA PHE A 121 2.78 5.00 -7.86
C PHE A 121 1.26 5.07 -7.97
N PHE A 122 0.60 6.01 -7.28
CA PHE A 122 -0.85 6.16 -7.31
C PHE A 122 -1.27 7.48 -7.95
N PRO A 123 -1.01 7.71 -9.26
CA PRO A 123 -1.33 8.98 -9.92
C PRO A 123 -2.83 9.29 -9.88
N ALA A 124 -3.70 8.28 -9.99
CA ALA A 124 -5.16 8.44 -9.98
C ALA A 124 -5.79 8.58 -8.58
N LEU A 125 -4.98 8.53 -7.52
CA LEU A 125 -5.48 8.54 -6.15
C LEU A 125 -6.23 9.83 -5.83
N THR A 126 -7.47 9.68 -5.33
CA THR A 126 -8.35 10.79 -4.96
C THR A 126 -8.76 10.76 -3.51
N HIS A 127 -8.80 9.57 -2.88
CA HIS A 127 -9.15 9.41 -1.47
C HIS A 127 -8.04 8.65 -0.75
N LEU A 128 -7.57 9.19 0.37
CA LEU A 128 -6.59 8.56 1.23
C LEU A 128 -7.13 8.47 2.66
N VAL A 129 -7.09 7.28 3.25
CA VAL A 129 -7.49 7.05 4.64
C VAL A 129 -6.32 6.43 5.39
N PHE A 130 -5.89 7.07 6.47
CA PHE A 130 -4.94 6.52 7.42
C PHE A 130 -5.66 6.15 8.71
N ILE A 131 -5.47 4.93 9.19
CA ILE A 131 -6.16 4.39 10.35
C ILE A 131 -5.14 3.79 11.31
N HIS A 132 -5.14 4.28 12.55
CA HIS A 132 -4.36 3.71 13.64
C HIS A 132 -5.26 2.88 14.57
N PRO A 133 -5.06 1.57 14.69
CA PRO A 133 -5.87 0.73 15.58
C PRO A 133 -5.72 1.13 17.05
N LYS A 134 -6.85 1.25 17.77
CA LYS A 134 -6.87 1.70 19.18
C LYS A 134 -6.01 0.87 20.14
N HIS A 135 -5.79 -0.40 19.82
CA HIS A 135 -5.07 -1.35 20.67
C HIS A 135 -3.55 -1.38 20.41
N ILE A 136 -3.06 -0.66 19.39
CA ILE A 136 -1.63 -0.65 19.05
C ILE A 136 -0.97 0.60 19.66
N PRO A 137 0.23 0.48 20.27
CA PRO A 137 0.98 1.64 20.74
C PRO A 137 1.27 2.63 19.60
N PHE A 138 0.86 3.89 19.78
CA PHE A 138 0.98 4.91 18.73
C PHE A 138 2.41 5.29 18.37
N GLY A 139 3.36 5.13 19.30
CA GLY A 139 4.78 5.37 19.03
C GLY A 139 5.31 4.57 17.83
N LEU A 140 4.67 3.44 17.49
CA LEU A 140 5.03 2.63 16.32
C LEU A 140 4.55 3.22 14.98
N SER A 141 3.70 4.24 15.01
CA SER A 141 3.04 4.82 13.82
C SER A 141 3.28 6.31 13.65
N ILE A 142 3.81 7.00 14.66
CA ILE A 142 3.99 8.47 14.65
C ILE A 142 4.86 8.93 13.46
N ASN A 143 6.03 8.32 13.28
CA ASN A 143 6.94 8.65 12.18
C ASN A 143 6.31 8.37 10.80
N SER A 144 5.44 7.36 10.71
CA SER A 144 4.77 7.00 9.46
C SER A 144 3.66 7.99 9.15
N LEU A 145 2.90 8.40 10.17
CA LEU A 145 1.87 9.42 10.05
C LEU A 145 2.44 10.79 9.68
N ASP A 146 3.52 11.23 10.33
CA ASP A 146 4.11 12.55 10.07
C ASP A 146 4.72 12.62 8.67
N SER A 147 5.45 11.58 8.26
CA SER A 147 5.95 11.50 6.88
C SER A 147 4.81 11.46 5.86
N LEU A 148 3.75 10.69 6.14
CA LEU A 148 2.57 10.63 5.27
C LEU A 148 1.89 11.99 5.15
N ARG A 149 1.73 12.73 6.26
CA ARG A 149 1.18 14.09 6.26
C ARG A 149 2.01 15.04 5.40
N ALA A 150 3.34 15.01 5.55
CA ALA A 150 4.24 15.82 4.74
C ALA A 150 4.17 15.47 3.24
N ALA A 151 4.06 14.18 2.91
CA ALA A 151 3.91 13.71 1.53
C ALA A 151 2.55 14.10 0.92
N VAL A 152 1.47 13.99 1.71
CA VAL A 152 0.13 14.43 1.32
C VAL A 152 0.11 15.93 1.03
N ALA A 153 0.70 16.76 1.91
CA ALA A 153 0.75 18.21 1.72
C ALA A 153 1.51 18.58 0.43
N ARG A 154 2.67 17.97 0.20
CA ARG A 154 3.45 18.19 -1.05
C ARG A 154 2.68 17.75 -2.29
N ARG A 155 2.00 16.61 -2.23
CA ARG A 155 1.19 16.14 -3.34
C ARG A 155 -0.01 17.03 -3.59
N GLN A 156 -0.70 17.53 -2.56
CA GLN A 156 -1.84 18.44 -2.71
C GLN A 156 -1.47 19.73 -3.45
N ALA A 157 -0.23 20.20 -3.31
CA ALA A 157 0.27 21.35 -4.07
C ALA A 157 0.36 21.07 -5.60
N VAL A 158 0.50 19.81 -6.00
CA VAL A 158 0.58 19.38 -7.41
C VAL A 158 -0.77 18.88 -7.93
N ARG A 159 -1.46 18.07 -7.13
CA ARG A 159 -2.75 17.44 -7.45
C ARG A 159 -3.52 17.19 -6.16
N ALA A 160 -4.61 17.93 -5.98
CA ALA A 160 -5.44 17.83 -4.80
C ALA A 160 -6.11 16.44 -4.67
N PHE A 161 -6.14 15.94 -3.44
CA PHE A 161 -7.05 14.86 -3.05
C PHE A 161 -8.46 15.41 -2.93
N LYS A 162 -9.47 14.58 -3.26
CA LYS A 162 -10.85 14.87 -2.93
C LYS A 162 -11.09 14.73 -1.43
N GLU A 163 -10.46 13.73 -0.82
CA GLU A 163 -10.60 13.47 0.61
C GLU A 163 -9.30 12.90 1.20
N VAL A 164 -8.92 13.39 2.37
CA VAL A 164 -7.89 12.79 3.22
C VAL A 164 -8.49 12.64 4.63
N SER A 165 -8.55 11.40 5.11
CA SER A 165 -9.09 11.07 6.44
C SER A 165 -7.99 10.45 7.30
N ILE A 166 -7.74 11.04 8.48
CA ILE A 166 -6.77 10.54 9.45
C ILE A 166 -7.53 10.14 10.71
N ARG A 167 -7.58 8.84 10.99
CA ARG A 167 -8.33 8.26 12.10
C ARG A 167 -7.35 7.72 13.14
N VAL A 168 -7.00 8.57 14.09
CA VAL A 168 -6.09 8.26 15.21
C VAL A 168 -6.79 8.49 16.54
N PRO A 169 -6.43 7.80 17.63
CA PRO A 169 -7.02 8.04 18.94
C PRO A 169 -6.85 9.50 19.39
N SER A 170 -7.92 10.09 19.94
CA SER A 170 -8.03 11.54 20.23
C SER A 170 -6.93 12.08 21.14
N ALA A 171 -6.44 11.25 22.07
CA ALA A 171 -5.37 11.59 23.00
C ALA A 171 -4.03 11.96 22.31
N LEU A 172 -3.86 11.60 21.03
CA LEU A 172 -2.60 11.71 20.30
C LEU A 172 -2.57 12.89 19.34
N LEU A 173 -3.73 13.42 18.94
CA LEU A 173 -3.81 14.69 18.19
C LEU A 173 -3.28 15.87 19.03
N ALA A 174 -3.43 15.79 20.36
CA ALA A 174 -2.91 16.78 21.29
C ALA A 174 -1.36 16.75 21.42
N ALA A 175 -0.75 15.56 21.35
CA ALA A 175 0.70 15.40 21.50
C ALA A 175 1.48 15.95 20.29
N THR A 176 0.96 15.79 19.07
CA THR A 176 1.60 16.31 17.85
C THR A 176 1.48 17.83 17.68
N ALA A 177 0.59 18.49 18.44
CA ALA A 177 0.40 19.94 18.39
C ALA A 177 1.38 20.71 19.30
N HIS A 178 2.20 20.03 20.11
CA HIS A 178 3.10 20.64 21.09
C HIS A 178 4.58 20.36 20.80
N SER A 179 4.89 19.82 19.62
CA SER A 179 6.26 19.51 19.18
C SER A 179 6.68 20.31 17.94
N GLY A 180 5.99 21.41 17.64
CA GLY A 180 6.31 22.35 16.57
C GLY A 180 7.05 23.58 17.08
#